data_AF-A0A7C5L0L0-F1
#
_entry.id   AF-A0A7C5L0L0-F1
#
_cell.length_a   1.000
_cell.length_b   1.000
_cell.length_c   1.000
_cell.angle_alpha   90.00
_cell.angle_beta   90.00
_cell.angle_gamma   90.00
#
_symmetry.space_group_name_H-M   'P 1'
#
loop_
_entity.id
_entity.type
_entity.pdbx_description
1 polymer ?
#
loop_
_entity_poly.entity_id
_entity_poly.type
_entity_poly.pdbx_seq_one_letter_code
_entity_poly.pdbx_strand_id
1 'polypeptide(L)' 'MSAKKKQLTYEDAYTELEGILLRLQEEEVNMEELPKLIQRAKELTEYCRGKLREVEEKVADEEARSE' A
#
# COMPACT_ATOMS: atom_id res chain seq x y z
N MET A 1 3.39 27.34 6.53
CA MET A 1 2.78 26.01 6.44
C MET A 1 3.80 25.06 5.85
N SER A 2 4.48 24.26 6.68
CA SER A 2 5.55 23.39 6.20
C SER A 2 4.96 22.08 5.70
N ALA A 3 4.99 21.90 4.37
CA ALA A 3 4.71 20.63 3.72
C ALA A 3 5.75 19.59 4.14
N LYS A 4 5.48 18.92 5.27
CA LYS A 4 6.21 17.73 5.69
C LYS A 4 5.92 16.68 4.62
N LYS A 5 6.93 16.28 3.85
CA LYS A 5 6.86 15.11 2.97
C LYS A 5 6.36 13.94 3.82
N LYS A 6 5.05 13.64 3.72
CA LYS A 6 4.46 12.52 4.44
C LYS A 6 5.13 11.27 3.87
N GLN A 7 5.86 10.57 4.73
CA GLN A 7 6.21 9.19 4.42
C GLN A 7 4.89 8.44 4.27
N LEU A 8 4.72 7.72 3.16
CA LEU A 8 3.53 6.93 2.91
C LEU A 8 3.35 5.94 4.07
N THR A 9 2.29 6.04 4.84
CA THR A 9 2.02 5.06 5.91
C THR A 9 1.31 3.83 5.32
N TYR A 10 1.22 2.74 6.10
CA TYR A 10 0.43 1.58 5.69
C TYR A 10 -1.05 1.98 5.48
N GLU A 11 -1.62 2.77 6.39
CA GLU A 11 -2.98 3.28 6.27
C GLU A 11 -3.15 4.13 5.02
N ASP A 12 -2.25 5.08 4.76
CA ASP A 12 -2.32 5.91 3.55
C ASP A 12 -2.28 5.03 2.27
N ALA A 13 -1.40 4.02 2.24
CA ALA A 13 -1.28 3.11 1.11
C ALA A 13 -2.54 2.24 0.93
N TYR A 14 -3.15 1.81 2.03
CA TYR A 14 -4.38 1.02 2.03
C TYR A 14 -5.57 1.86 1.54
N THR A 15 -5.74 3.07 2.06
CA THR A 15 -6.78 4.01 1.60
C THR A 15 -6.61 4.36 0.13
N GLU A 16 -5.38 4.54 -0.35
CA GLU A 16 -5.12 4.78 -1.77
C GLU A 16 -5.52 3.55 -2.62
N LEU A 17 -5.25 2.34 -2.15
CA LEU A 17 -5.62 1.10 -2.82
C LEU A 17 -7.15 0.92 -2.89
N GLU A 18 -7.87 1.23 -1.82
CA GLU A 18 -9.34 1.26 -1.80
C GLU A 18 -9.90 2.28 -2.79
N GLY A 19 -9.29 3.47 -2.86
CA GLY A 19 -9.66 4.49 -3.85
C GLY A 19 -9.45 4.03 -5.29
N ILE A 20 -8.36 3.31 -5.55
CA ILE A 20 -8.12 2.71 -6.88
C ILE A 20 -9.16 1.63 -7.19
N LEU A 21 -9.53 0.79 -6.22
CA LEU A 21 -10.57 -0.22 -6.39
C LEU A 21 -11.92 0.40 -6.71
N LEU A 22 -12.30 1.47 -6.01
CA LEU A 22 -13.53 2.21 -6.29
C LEU A 22 -13.52 2.75 -7.72
N ARG A 23 -12.44 3.41 -8.13
CA ARG A 23 -12.30 3.89 -9.52
C ARG A 23 -12.42 2.75 -10.52
N LEU A 24 -11.75 1.62 -10.30
CA LEU A 24 -11.84 0.46 -11.18
C LEU A 24 -13.24 -0.15 -11.31
N GLN A 25 -14.10 0.08 -10.32
CA GLN A 25 -15.50 -0.36 -10.32
C GLN A 25 -16.44 0.65 -10.99
N GLU A 26 -16.01 1.89 -11.20
CA GLU A 26 -16.78 2.90 -11.93
C GLU A 26 -16.81 2.54 -13.43
N GLU A 27 -17.99 2.71 -14.05
CA GLU A 27 -18.20 2.38 -15.48
C GLU A 27 -17.43 3.30 -16.44
N GLU A 28 -16.85 4.40 -15.96
CA GLU A 28 -16.18 5.43 -16.77
C GLU A 28 -14.65 5.34 -16.80
N VAL A 29 -14.05 4.23 -16.35
CA VAL A 29 -12.59 4.07 -16.46
C VAL A 29 -12.17 3.93 -17.91
N ASN A 30 -11.50 4.96 -18.41
CA ASN A 30 -10.98 4.99 -19.76
C ASN A 30 -9.82 4.00 -19.95
N MET A 31 -9.67 3.50 -21.19
CA MET A 31 -8.68 2.49 -21.57
C MET A 31 -7.23 2.91 -21.26
N GLU A 32 -6.94 4.22 -21.25
CA GLU A 32 -5.62 4.78 -20.90
C GLU A 32 -5.37 4.90 -19.38
N GLU A 33 -6.42 4.94 -18.57
CA GLU A 33 -6.32 5.07 -17.11
C GLU A 33 -6.19 3.72 -16.42
N LEU A 34 -6.85 2.70 -16.96
CA LEU A 34 -6.80 1.33 -16.46
C LEU A 34 -5.37 0.81 -16.18
N PRO A 35 -4.41 0.87 -17.12
CA PRO A 35 -3.05 0.40 -16.86
C PRO A 35 -2.33 1.22 -15.78
N LYS A 36 -2.64 2.51 -15.64
CA LYS A 36 -2.05 3.39 -14.60
C LYS A 36 -2.56 3.00 -13.21
N LEU A 37 -3.87 2.75 -13.09
CA LEU A 37 -4.51 2.31 -11.85
C LEU A 37 -3.97 0.95 -11.40
N ILE A 38 -3.87 -0.01 -12.32
CA ILE A 38 -3.34 -1.35 -12.01
C ILE A 38 -1.86 -1.29 -11.60
N GLN A 39 -1.04 -0.51 -12.32
CA GLN A 39 0.37 -0.32 -11.96
C GLN A 39 0.51 0.25 -10.54
N ARG A 40 -0.29 1.27 -10.22
CA ARG A 40 -0.29 1.88 -8.88
C ARG A 40 -0.76 0.91 -7.80
N ALA A 41 -1.84 0.16 -8.05
CA ALA A 41 -2.33 -0.86 -7.13
C ALA A 41 -1.26 -1.93 -6.83
N LYS A 42 -0.47 -2.32 -7.84
CA LYS A 42 0.65 -3.25 -7.67
C LYS A 42 1.73 -2.68 -6.75
N GLU A 43 2.15 -1.44 -6.96
CA GLU A 43 3.13 -0.75 -6.11
C GLU A 43 2.66 -0.67 -4.66
N LEU A 44 1.40 -0.28 -4.44
CA LEU A 44 0.81 -0.20 -3.09
C LEU A 44 0.74 -1.58 -2.43
N THR A 45 0.38 -2.61 -3.19
CA THR A 45 0.33 -4.00 -2.68
C THR A 45 1.72 -4.49 -2.26
N GLU A 46 2.75 -4.23 -3.07
CA GLU A 46 4.13 -4.56 -2.74
C GLU A 46 4.61 -3.80 -1.50
N TYR A 47 4.25 -2.52 -1.38
CA TYR A 47 4.55 -1.71 -0.21
C TYR A 47 3.92 -2.29 1.07
N CYS A 48 2.62 -2.59 1.03
CA CYS A 48 1.90 -3.15 2.17
C CYS A 48 2.47 -4.50 2.60
N ARG A 49 2.82 -5.36 1.64
CA ARG A 49 3.48 -6.66 1.90
C ARG A 49 4.86 -6.49 2.52
N GLY A 50 5.65 -5.53 2.02
CA GLY A 50 6.95 -5.21 2.60
C GLY A 50 6.84 -4.78 4.07
N LYS A 51 5.84 -3.95 4.38
CA LYS A 51 5.59 -3.51 5.77
C LYS A 51 5.13 -4.63 6.69
N LEU A 52 4.29 -5.54 6.22
CA LEU A 52 3.90 -6.71 7.00
C LEU A 52 5.12 -7.59 7.29
N ARG A 53 5.97 -7.84 6.29
CA ARG A 53 7.20 -8.62 6.48
C ARG A 53 8.17 -7.99 7.48
N GLU A 54 8.35 -6.66 7.42
CA GLU A 54 9.15 -5.94 8.42
C GLU A 54 8.61 -6.12 9.86
N VAL A 55 7.29 -6.26 10.02
CA VAL A 55 6.67 -6.48 11.32
C VAL A 55 6.82 -7.95 11.74
N GLU A 56 6.57 -8.89 10.82
CA GLU A 56 6.76 -10.34 11.05
C GLU A 56 8.19 -10.66 11.48
N GLU A 57 9.20 -10.10 10.81
CA GLU A 57 10.61 -10.31 11.15
C GLU A 57 10.92 -9.78 12.57
N LYS A 58 10.34 -8.65 12.97
CA LYS A 58 10.50 -8.13 14.34
C LYS A 58 9.86 -9.03 15.39
N VAL A 59 8.64 -9.50 15.13
CA VAL A 59 7.94 -10.42 16.04
C VAL A 59 8.71 -11.73 16.17
N ALA A 60 9.18 -12.29 15.06
CA ALA A 60 10.00 -13.51 15.06
C ALA A 60 11.33 -13.32 15.81
N ASP A 61 12.00 -12.18 15.64
CA ASP A 61 13.22 -11.84 16.39
C ASP A 61 12.95 -11.68 17.90
N GLU A 62 11.79 -11.14 18.29
CA GLU A 62 11.39 -11.02 19.69
C GLU A 62 11.05 -12.38 20.32
N GLU A 63 10.35 -13.25 19.60
CA GLU A 63 10.05 -14.63 20.02
C GLU A 63 11.36 -15.43 20.20
N ALA A 64 12.31 -15.35 19.25
CA ALA A 64 13.58 -16.06 19.31
C ALA A 64 14.52 -15.60 20.44
N ARG A 65 14.35 -14.37 20.97
CA ARG A 65 15.11 -13.86 22.12
C ARG A 65 14.48 -14.22 23.47
N SER A 66 13.25 -14.71 23.45
CA SER A 66 12.51 -15.07 24.67
C SER A 66 12.72 -16.52 25.12
N GLU A 67 13.44 -17.32 24.31
CA GLU A 67 13.84 -18.72 24.59
C GLU A 67 15.30 -18.86 25.06
#